data_AF-A0A916DPC2-F1
#
_entry.id   AF-A0A916DPC2-F1
#
_cell.length_a   1.000
_cell.length_b   1.000
_cell.length_c   1.000
_cell.angle_alpha   90.00
_cell.angle_beta   90.00
_cell.angle_gamma   90.00
#
_symmetry.space_group_name_H-M   'P 1'
#
loop_
_entity.id
_entity.type
_entity.pdbx_description
1 polymer ?
#
loop_
_entity_poly.entity_id
_entity_poly.type
_entity_poly.pdbx_seq_one_letter_code
_entity_poly.pdbx_strand_id
1 'polypeptide(L)' 'MHEVTLIPGDGIGPSIAEATVRIIEAAGVKIQWEKVEAGMAGIDKYKDPLPKHVI' A
#
# COMPACT_ATOMS: atom_id res chain seq x y z
N MET A 1 -11.18 14.66 3.46
CA MET A 1 -10.10 14.09 2.60
C MET A 1 -9.09 13.52 3.58
N HIS A 2 -8.69 12.27 3.40
CA HIS A 2 -7.82 11.55 4.33
C HIS A 2 -6.53 11.18 3.63
N GLU A 3 -5.40 11.35 4.30
CA GLU A 3 -4.12 10.81 3.85
C GLU A 3 -3.96 9.42 4.45
N VAL A 4 -3.68 8.43 3.62
CA VAL A 4 -3.56 7.02 4.04
C VAL A 4 -2.38 6.38 3.32
N THR A 5 -1.45 5.85 4.11
CA THR A 5 -0.36 5.03 3.60
C THR A 5 -0.90 3.64 3.26
N LEU A 6 -0.71 3.20 2.01
CA LEU A 6 -1.11 1.90 1.50
C LEU A 6 0.14 1.05 1.26
N ILE A 7 0.23 -0.07 1.98
CA ILE A 7 1.22 -1.12 1.75
C ILE A 7 0.52 -2.25 0.98
N PRO A 8 0.80 -2.46 -0.32
CA PRO A 8 0.15 -3.52 -1.10
C PRO A 8 0.53 -4.93 -0.64
N GLY A 9 1.68 -5.08 0.02
CA GLY A 9 2.21 -6.37 0.47
C GLY A 9 2.70 -7.25 -0.69
N ASP A 10 2.79 -8.55 -0.43
CA ASP A 10 3.41 -9.54 -1.32
C ASP A 10 2.42 -10.60 -1.84
N GLY A 11 2.84 -11.40 -2.83
CA GLY A 11 2.03 -12.48 -3.37
C GLY A 11 0.75 -11.97 -4.03
N ILE A 12 -0.41 -12.37 -3.50
CA ILE A 12 -1.72 -11.86 -3.97
C ILE A 12 -2.07 -10.49 -3.39
N GLY A 13 -1.30 -9.98 -2.42
CA GLY A 13 -1.56 -8.70 -1.73
C GLY A 13 -1.86 -7.54 -2.69
N PRO A 14 -1.04 -7.28 -3.73
CA PRO A 14 -1.26 -6.17 -4.65
C PRO A 14 -2.62 -6.19 -5.36
N SER A 15 -3.10 -7.35 -5.79
CA SER A 15 -4.38 -7.46 -6.51
C SER A 15 -5.57 -7.26 -5.56
N ILE A 16 -5.47 -7.75 -4.33
CA ILE A 16 -6.49 -7.55 -3.29
C ILE A 16 -6.50 -6.10 -2.83
N ALA A 17 -5.34 -5.49 -2.59
CA ALA A 17 -5.20 -4.09 -2.20
C ALA A 17 -5.80 -3.14 -3.25
N GLU A 18 -5.54 -3.38 -4.55
CA GLU A 18 -6.16 -2.61 -5.62
C GLU A 18 -7.68 -2.77 -5.66
N ALA A 19 -8.20 -3.97 -5.47
CA ALA A 19 -9.64 -4.20 -5.37
C ALA A 19 -10.27 -3.45 -4.19
N THR A 20 -9.61 -3.44 -3.03
CA THR A 20 -10.03 -2.68 -1.85
C THR A 20 -10.05 -1.19 -2.12
N VAL A 21 -9.01 -0.64 -2.76
CA VAL A 21 -8.98 0.79 -3.15
C VAL A 21 -10.19 1.14 -4.01
N ARG A 22 -10.50 0.34 -5.04
CA ARG A 22 -11.67 0.58 -5.91
C ARG A 22 -12.99 0.56 -5.15
N ILE A 23 -13.15 -0.33 -4.17
CA ILE A 23 -14.36 -0.40 -3.34
C ILE A 23 -14.50 0.88 -2.49
N ILE A 24 -13.40 1.35 -1.89
CA ILE A 24 -13.39 2.55 -1.05
C ILE A 24 -13.69 3.81 -1.87
N GLU A 25 -13.11 3.91 -3.07
CA GLU A 25 -13.39 5.01 -4.01
C GLU A 25 -14.86 4.99 -4.47
N ALA A 26 -15.40 3.81 -4.79
CA ALA A 26 -16.81 3.65 -5.17
C ALA A 26 -17.79 4.00 -4.04
N ALA A 27 -17.37 3.84 -2.77
CA ALA A 27 -18.13 4.29 -1.61
C ALA A 27 -18.11 5.82 -1.41
N GLY A 28 -17.37 6.57 -2.24
CA GLY A 28 -17.33 8.03 -2.23
C GLY A 28 -16.37 8.63 -1.19
N VAL A 29 -15.51 7.82 -0.58
CA VAL A 29 -14.52 8.31 0.40
C VAL A 29 -13.38 8.99 -0.33
N LYS A 30 -13.08 10.24 0.02
CA LYS A 30 -11.95 10.99 -0.56
C LYS A 30 -10.67 10.67 0.19
N ILE A 31 -9.82 9.83 -0.39
CA ILE A 31 -8.51 9.43 0.15
C ILE A 31 -7.39 9.85 -0.80
N GLN A 32 -6.31 10.38 -0.25
CA GLN A 32 -5.02 10.50 -0.90
C GLN A 32 -4.15 9.33 -0.47
N TRP A 33 -3.89 8.43 -1.42
CA TRP A 33 -3.10 7.23 -1.17
C TRP A 33 -1.60 7.51 -1.32
N GLU A 34 -0.85 7.24 -0.27
CA GLU A 34 0.61 7.16 -0.32
C GLU A 34 1.01 5.69 -0.40
N LYS A 35 1.47 5.22 -1.55
CA LYS A 35 1.89 3.82 -1.69
C LYS A 35 3.34 3.67 -1.25
N VAL A 36 3.59 2.73 -0.33
CA VAL A 36 4.95 2.38 0.12
C VAL A 36 5.15 0.87 0.09
N GLU A 37 6.39 0.43 -0.12
CA GLU A 37 6.73 -1.00 -0.16
C GLU A 37 7.31 -1.49 1.17
N ALA A 38 6.76 -2.58 1.68
CA ALA A 38 7.25 -3.31 2.84
C ALA A 38 7.08 -4.82 2.60
N GLY A 39 7.70 -5.66 3.43
CA GLY A 39 7.75 -7.10 3.23
C GLY A 39 8.80 -7.51 2.19
N MET A 40 8.53 -8.53 1.39
CA MET A 40 9.45 -9.01 0.34
C MET A 40 9.70 -7.93 -0.71
N ALA A 41 8.67 -7.16 -1.10
CA ALA A 41 8.84 -6.01 -1.98
C ALA A 41 9.83 -4.97 -1.40
N GLY A 42 9.81 -4.78 -0.08
CA GLY A 42 10.78 -3.94 0.64
C GLY A 42 12.19 -4.52 0.60
N ILE A 43 12.35 -5.82 0.85
CA ILE A 43 13.64 -6.53 0.75
C ILE A 43 14.20 -6.43 -0.67
N ASP A 44 13.39 -6.68 -1.69
CA ASP A 44 13.85 -6.70 -3.08
C ASP A 44 14.37 -5.33 -3.50
N LYS A 45 13.64 -4.27 -3.16
CA LYS A 45 13.91 -2.88 -3.58
C LYS A 45 14.93 -2.17 -2.70
N TYR A 46 14.85 -2.34 -1.38
CA TYR A 46 15.61 -1.56 -0.40
C TYR A 46 16.55 -2.40 0.47
N LYS A 47 16.58 -3.72 0.29
CA LYS A 47 17.35 -4.67 1.14
C LYS A 47 16.97 -4.59 2.62
N ASP A 48 15.75 -4.14 2.90
CA ASP A 48 15.18 -3.97 4.22
C ASP A 48 13.68 -4.30 4.14
N PRO A 49 13.16 -5.27 4.93
CA PRO A 49 11.73 -5.58 4.94
C PRO A 49 10.85 -4.43 5.44
N LEU A 50 11.42 -3.48 6.19
CA LEU A 50 10.72 -2.30 6.69
C LEU A 50 11.61 -1.06 6.58
N PRO A 51 11.76 -0.51 5.36
CA PRO A 51 12.58 0.67 5.12
C PRO A 51 12.16 1.84 6.02
N LYS A 52 13.13 2.64 6.48
CA LYS A 52 12.87 3.73 7.44
C LYS A 52 11.80 4.75 7.03
N HIS A 53 11.56 4.95 5.73
CA HIS A 53 10.55 5.88 5.25
C HIS A 53 9.11 5.35 5.39
N VAL A 54 8.93 4.09 5.79
CA VAL A 54 7.63 3.47 6.06
C VAL A 54 7.16 3.74 7.50
N ILE A 55 8.05 4.18 8.40
CA ILE A 55 7.79 4.46 9.82
C ILE A 55 7.80 5.97 10.10
#